data_AF-A0AAW0EZ73-F1
#
_entry.id   AF-A0AAW0EZ73-F1
#
_cell.length_a   1.000
_cell.length_b   1.000
_cell.length_c   1.000
_cell.angle_alpha   90.00
_cell.angle_beta   90.00
_cell.angle_gamma   90.00
#
_symmetry.space_group_name_H-M   'P 1'
#
loop_
_entity.id
_entity.type
_entity.pdbx_description
1 polymer ?
#
loop_
_entity_poly.entity_id
_entity_poly.type
_entity_poly.pdbx_seq_one_letter_code
_entity_poly.pdbx_strand_id
1 'polypeptide(L)'
;MTTPAATGRSRHRALALLCAALALAAVLARADSFTISSDTSRTGDTYNGDTITLDLTTSTADVVTVQLANSQVSGRGLTIRSASGSTSSTRLSMSMASTTATQATIALSGAMPTNSDIRIVATTGTLTAAQSLFDFSGLSLDTNITIVVEDTAVTWPAGSASTGSVISFSTGSTAVGISNLAAIFVLHATATNGASVVSIDTQSSFPITNSAVLAVDYSRCESCTGALVSIRSPLTVDRSSLFRISHCTAVGTANGLLASAGSVAVDGKSLYLVADSQIELGDLFNFFTGLEDPTIPFPFTVSGGSTASFLNLAGPGTGIDAGSAIPSTNEGTSNVIGGGCVIGGTKLSEKVHYTDRGLNVTTVVNDQGADGSGTCANANCVPANTNAGTAASGSDPCTCRCISGVNPPSCTTVTDPTQTYNPNGKCSVPNCDTCDRLYPDSRCTRCNPDYVLTDTYQCEKPTPPPEPPCTVPYCDQCVSGNGDSCSVCRDGYNLSGGQCIANTNAAAGAHTAALAAAVCIAAAVHAL
;
A
#
# COMPACT_ATOMS: atom_id res chain seq x y z
N MET A 1 34.81 0.94 69.36
CA MET A 1 33.47 0.91 68.73
C MET A 1 33.26 2.24 68.04
N THR A 2 33.50 2.30 66.72
CA THR A 2 33.02 3.36 65.83
C THR A 2 33.30 2.92 64.39
N THR A 3 32.23 2.59 63.67
CA THR A 3 32.19 2.36 62.22
C THR A 3 32.06 3.71 61.50
N PRO A 4 32.72 3.94 60.35
CA PRO A 4 32.32 5.00 59.44
C PRO A 4 31.49 4.44 58.27
N ALA A 5 30.46 5.22 57.95
CA ALA A 5 29.46 4.98 56.92
C ALA A 5 30.03 5.15 55.50
N ALA A 6 29.74 4.19 54.62
CA ALA A 6 29.96 4.28 53.17
C ALA A 6 28.60 4.25 52.43
N THR A 7 27.86 5.36 52.45
CA THR A 7 26.54 5.46 51.78
C THR A 7 26.38 6.77 51.00
N GLY A 8 27.39 7.17 50.22
CA GLY A 8 27.34 8.39 49.39
C GLY A 8 27.39 8.15 47.88
N ARG A 9 28.20 7.19 47.40
CA ARG A 9 28.52 7.07 45.96
C ARG A 9 27.61 6.19 45.13
N SER A 10 26.87 5.22 45.70
CA SER A 10 25.99 4.34 44.90
C SER A 10 24.67 5.01 44.51
N ARG A 11 24.14 5.91 45.35
CA ARG A 11 22.88 6.63 45.07
C ARG A 11 22.99 7.58 43.89
N HIS A 12 24.14 8.23 43.68
CA HIS A 12 24.34 9.17 42.56
C HIS A 12 24.48 8.45 41.21
N ARG A 13 25.08 7.25 41.18
CA ARG A 13 25.15 6.42 39.97
C ARG A 13 23.78 5.82 39.61
N ALA A 14 23.00 5.39 40.60
CA ALA A 14 21.64 4.90 40.37
C ALA A 14 20.69 6.01 39.88
N LEU A 15 20.80 7.23 40.42
CA LEU A 15 20.00 8.37 39.96
C LEU A 15 20.39 8.81 38.53
N ALA A 16 21.68 8.79 38.19
CA ALA A 16 22.16 9.13 36.86
C ALA A 16 21.73 8.08 35.80
N LEU A 17 21.74 6.78 36.14
CA LEU A 17 21.20 5.73 35.28
C LEU A 17 19.68 5.80 35.15
N LEU A 18 18.96 6.16 36.21
CA LEU A 18 17.51 6.36 36.16
C LEU A 18 17.15 7.59 35.33
N CYS A 19 17.90 8.70 35.45
CA CYS A 19 17.74 9.89 34.61
C CYS A 19 18.16 9.65 33.16
N ALA A 20 19.20 8.85 32.90
CA ALA A 20 19.57 8.45 31.54
C ALA A 20 18.52 7.50 30.95
N ALA A 21 17.97 6.56 31.73
CA ALA A 21 16.87 5.69 31.31
C ALA A 21 15.55 6.45 31.14
N LEU A 22 15.27 7.46 31.97
CA LEU A 22 14.14 8.37 31.83
C LEU A 22 14.35 9.37 30.68
N ALA A 23 15.58 9.76 30.35
CA ALA A 23 15.90 10.59 29.19
C ALA A 23 15.89 9.77 27.89
N LEU A 24 16.30 8.49 27.92
CA LEU A 24 16.14 7.55 26.81
C LEU A 24 14.68 7.14 26.63
N ALA A 25 13.92 7.01 27.72
CA ALA A 25 12.46 6.83 27.69
C ALA A 25 11.71 8.13 27.37
N ALA A 26 12.34 9.30 27.52
CA ALA A 26 11.82 10.62 27.16
C ALA A 26 12.35 11.17 25.82
N VAL A 27 13.10 10.37 25.05
CA VAL A 27 12.91 10.36 23.59
C VAL A 27 11.58 9.64 23.31
N LEU A 28 10.51 10.16 23.93
CA LEU A 28 9.16 10.03 23.46
C LEU A 28 9.22 10.69 22.08
N ALA A 29 9.31 9.89 21.03
CA ALA A 29 9.02 10.36 19.67
C ALA A 29 7.70 11.13 19.79
N ARG A 30 7.79 12.46 19.72
CA ARG A 30 6.60 13.28 19.73
C ARG A 30 5.94 13.01 18.40
N ALA A 31 4.66 12.66 18.43
CA ALA A 31 3.86 12.60 17.22
C ALA A 31 3.93 13.98 16.55
N ASP A 32 4.57 14.04 15.39
CA ASP A 32 4.69 15.26 14.61
C ASP A 32 3.45 15.41 13.73
N SER A 33 2.92 16.63 13.65
CA SER A 33 1.86 16.97 12.73
C SER A 33 2.44 17.88 11.65
N PHE A 34 2.24 17.50 10.40
CA PHE A 34 2.71 18.27 9.26
C PHE A 34 1.58 18.51 8.28
N THR A 35 1.55 19.72 7.74
CA THR A 35 0.53 20.14 6.77
C THR A 35 1.16 20.28 5.40
N ILE A 36 0.57 19.65 4.40
CA ILE A 36 0.98 19.71 3.00
C ILE A 36 0.03 20.63 2.25
N SER A 37 0.57 21.72 1.69
CA SER A 37 -0.13 22.64 0.78
C SER A 37 0.62 22.87 -0.55
N SER A 38 1.80 22.29 -0.71
CA SER A 38 2.66 22.38 -1.88
C SER A 38 3.40 21.07 -2.12
N ASP A 39 4.07 20.95 -3.28
CA ASP A 39 4.87 19.79 -3.62
C ASP A 39 5.83 19.41 -2.48
N THR A 40 5.85 18.12 -2.15
CA THR A 40 6.60 17.59 -1.01
C THR A 40 7.21 16.24 -1.40
N SER A 41 8.50 16.07 -1.14
CA SER A 41 9.18 14.78 -1.27
C SER A 41 9.94 14.46 0.00
N ARG A 42 9.74 13.28 0.56
CA ARG A 42 10.40 12.78 1.77
C ARG A 42 10.86 11.35 1.56
N THR A 43 12.11 11.07 1.90
CA THR A 43 12.71 9.74 1.74
C THR A 43 13.42 9.33 3.02
N GLY A 44 13.20 8.08 3.48
CA GLY A 44 13.89 7.53 4.66
C GLY A 44 13.32 7.98 6.01
N ASP A 45 12.19 8.69 6.00
CA ASP A 45 11.53 9.16 7.23
C ASP A 45 11.04 7.99 8.10
N THR A 46 11.00 8.23 9.40
CA THR A 46 10.34 7.34 10.37
C THR A 46 9.13 8.03 10.96
N TYR A 47 7.98 7.36 10.92
CA TYR A 47 6.70 7.84 11.45
C TYR A 47 6.28 7.03 12.69
N ASN A 48 5.93 7.73 13.78
CA ASN A 48 5.47 7.11 15.03
C ASN A 48 4.40 7.95 15.73
N GLY A 49 3.16 7.80 15.28
CA GLY A 49 2.00 8.59 15.69
C GLY A 49 1.81 9.86 14.87
N ASP A 50 2.61 10.05 13.84
CA ASP A 50 2.63 11.28 13.07
C ASP A 50 1.37 11.44 12.21
N THR A 51 1.04 12.69 11.90
CA THR A 51 -0.13 13.05 11.10
C THR A 51 0.24 13.95 9.93
N ILE A 52 -0.03 13.48 8.72
CA ILE A 52 -0.03 14.24 7.47
C ILE A 52 -1.42 14.85 7.29
N THR A 53 -1.51 16.16 7.30
CA THR A 53 -2.75 16.87 6.94
C THR A 53 -2.59 17.45 5.53
N LEU A 54 -3.43 17.00 4.61
CA LEU A 54 -3.51 17.52 3.25
C LEU A 54 -4.42 18.76 3.27
N ASP A 55 -3.83 19.96 3.23
CA ASP A 55 -4.56 21.22 3.17
C ASP A 55 -4.23 21.95 1.87
N LEU A 56 -5.00 21.61 0.83
CA LEU A 56 -4.81 22.16 -0.51
C LEU A 56 -5.60 23.45 -0.74
N THR A 57 -6.25 24.02 0.29
CA THR A 57 -7.08 25.24 0.14
C THR A 57 -6.28 26.48 -0.21
N THR A 58 -5.04 26.53 0.30
CA THR A 58 -4.13 27.65 0.13
C THR A 58 -3.22 27.48 -1.08
N SER A 59 -3.29 26.31 -1.75
CA SER A 59 -2.50 26.04 -2.94
C SER A 59 -3.06 26.80 -4.14
N THR A 60 -2.17 27.43 -4.91
CA THR A 60 -2.49 28.02 -6.22
C THR A 60 -2.12 27.08 -7.37
N ALA A 61 -1.57 25.90 -7.05
CA ALA A 61 -1.17 24.91 -8.05
C ALA A 61 -2.38 24.18 -8.63
N ASP A 62 -2.27 23.76 -9.89
CA ASP A 62 -3.21 22.81 -10.49
C ASP A 62 -3.08 21.43 -9.82
N VAL A 63 -1.84 21.01 -9.54
CA VAL A 63 -1.50 19.74 -8.87
C VAL A 63 -0.55 19.98 -7.72
N VAL A 64 -0.77 19.29 -6.61
CA VAL A 64 0.25 19.10 -5.58
C VAL A 64 0.72 17.67 -5.60
N THR A 65 2.04 17.49 -5.74
CA THR A 65 2.71 16.19 -5.79
C THR A 65 3.30 15.86 -4.42
N VAL A 66 2.94 14.70 -3.88
CA VAL A 66 3.46 14.19 -2.60
C VAL A 66 4.16 12.87 -2.83
N GLN A 67 5.44 12.80 -2.45
CA GLN A 67 6.24 11.58 -2.54
C GLN A 67 6.77 11.20 -1.18
N LEU A 68 6.39 10.01 -0.70
CA LEU A 68 6.91 9.38 0.49
C LEU A 68 7.62 8.10 0.07
N ALA A 69 8.92 7.99 0.28
CA ALA A 69 9.70 6.84 -0.17
C ALA A 69 10.54 6.25 0.95
N ASN A 70 10.74 4.93 0.93
CA ASN A 70 11.63 4.22 1.85
C ASN A 70 11.33 4.53 3.33
N SER A 71 10.05 4.76 3.65
CA SER A 71 9.63 5.19 4.98
C SER A 71 9.51 4.02 5.96
N GLN A 72 9.71 4.28 7.24
CA GLN A 72 9.42 3.34 8.31
C GLN A 72 8.23 3.82 9.13
N VAL A 73 7.27 2.94 9.40
CA VAL A 73 6.11 3.25 10.24
C VAL A 73 6.14 2.31 11.44
N SER A 74 6.15 2.86 12.65
CA SER A 74 6.28 2.10 13.89
C SER A 74 5.40 2.67 15.00
N GLY A 75 5.24 1.91 16.09
CA GLY A 75 4.55 2.37 17.29
C GLY A 75 3.10 2.81 17.03
N ARG A 76 2.83 4.11 17.17
CA ARG A 76 1.47 4.67 17.04
C ARG A 76 1.00 4.87 15.60
N GLY A 77 1.82 4.53 14.60
CA GLY A 77 1.41 4.53 13.19
C GLY A 77 1.63 5.84 12.45
N LEU A 78 0.97 5.97 11.30
CA LEU A 78 0.96 7.18 10.47
C LEU A 78 -0.49 7.47 10.09
N THR A 79 -0.94 8.72 10.27
CA THR A 79 -2.26 9.14 9.80
C THR A 79 -2.10 10.11 8.64
N ILE A 80 -2.73 9.83 7.50
CA ILE A 80 -2.88 10.74 6.37
C ILE A 80 -4.35 11.14 6.31
N ARG A 81 -4.62 12.44 6.36
CA ARG A 81 -5.99 12.95 6.32
C ARG A 81 -6.11 14.23 5.55
N SER A 82 -7.25 14.44 4.93
CA SER A 82 -7.62 15.71 4.32
C SER A 82 -8.07 16.72 5.39
N ALA A 83 -7.78 18.00 5.18
CA ALA A 83 -8.32 19.08 6.00
C ALA A 83 -9.85 19.18 5.80
N SER A 84 -10.61 19.25 6.91
CA SER A 84 -12.07 19.26 6.89
C SER A 84 -12.63 20.57 6.34
N GLY A 85 -13.70 20.49 5.52
CA GLY A 85 -14.53 21.64 5.13
C GLY A 85 -14.01 22.47 3.97
N SER A 86 -13.21 21.88 3.09
CA SER A 86 -12.32 22.58 2.17
C SER A 86 -12.56 22.09 0.74
N THR A 87 -13.14 22.93 -0.12
CA THR A 87 -13.26 22.67 -1.56
C THR A 87 -12.11 23.37 -2.28
N SER A 88 -11.01 22.64 -2.50
CA SER A 88 -9.94 23.09 -3.40
C SER A 88 -10.19 22.57 -4.81
N SER A 89 -9.84 23.35 -5.84
CA SER A 89 -9.74 22.86 -7.21
C SER A 89 -8.41 22.15 -7.49
N THR A 90 -7.43 22.27 -6.58
CA THR A 90 -6.13 21.63 -6.68
C THR A 90 -6.27 20.13 -6.50
N ARG A 91 -5.75 19.35 -7.46
CA ARG A 91 -5.70 17.89 -7.36
C ARG A 91 -4.45 17.42 -6.63
N LEU A 92 -4.55 16.27 -5.96
CA LEU A 92 -3.41 15.60 -5.34
C LEU A 92 -2.88 14.50 -6.26
N SER A 93 -1.56 14.43 -6.43
CA SER A 93 -0.86 13.25 -6.94
C SER A 93 0.07 12.76 -5.84
N MET A 94 -0.27 11.64 -5.20
CA MET A 94 0.47 11.11 -4.07
C MET A 94 1.06 9.74 -4.39
N SER A 95 2.33 9.55 -4.04
CA SER A 95 2.98 8.24 -4.05
C SER A 95 3.57 7.93 -2.68
N MET A 96 3.28 6.74 -2.17
CA MET A 96 3.96 6.14 -1.03
C MET A 96 4.60 4.84 -1.46
N ALA A 97 5.93 4.78 -1.48
CA ALA A 97 6.68 3.66 -2.05
C ALA A 97 7.68 3.07 -1.05
N SER A 98 7.83 1.75 -1.08
CA SER A 98 8.84 1.02 -0.30
C SER A 98 8.74 1.29 1.22
N THR A 99 7.51 1.36 1.74
CA THR A 99 7.26 1.61 3.17
C THR A 99 7.35 0.30 3.96
N THR A 100 8.01 0.33 5.12
CA THR A 100 8.02 -0.80 6.08
C THR A 100 7.23 -0.44 7.34
N ALA A 101 6.17 -1.20 7.62
CA ALA A 101 5.35 -1.05 8.81
C ALA A 101 5.67 -2.15 9.84
N THR A 102 6.09 -1.75 11.05
CA THR A 102 6.39 -2.68 12.14
C THR A 102 5.44 -2.42 13.30
N GLN A 103 4.50 -3.35 13.53
CA GLN A 103 3.49 -3.26 14.59
C GLN A 103 2.73 -1.91 14.58
N ALA A 104 2.45 -1.40 13.39
CA ALA A 104 1.93 -0.06 13.19
C ALA A 104 0.96 0.00 12.02
N THR A 105 -0.04 0.88 12.13
CA THR A 105 -1.08 1.09 11.13
C THR A 105 -0.82 2.38 10.37
N ILE A 106 -1.15 2.38 9.09
CA ILE A 106 -1.18 3.57 8.23
C ILE A 106 -2.65 3.87 7.95
N ALA A 107 -3.17 4.94 8.55
CA ALA A 107 -4.56 5.33 8.41
C ALA A 107 -4.71 6.38 7.30
N LEU A 108 -5.68 6.18 6.41
CA LEU A 108 -6.13 7.19 5.44
C LEU A 108 -7.57 7.57 5.81
N SER A 109 -7.83 8.85 6.05
CA SER A 109 -9.14 9.28 6.57
C SER A 109 -9.58 10.66 6.08
N GLY A 110 -10.88 10.93 6.19
CA GLY A 110 -11.50 12.16 5.70
C GLY A 110 -11.85 12.11 4.21
N ALA A 111 -12.41 13.22 3.71
CA ALA A 111 -12.75 13.37 2.29
C ALA A 111 -11.49 13.74 1.50
N MET A 112 -11.00 12.81 0.69
CA MET A 112 -9.81 13.05 -0.12
C MET A 112 -10.08 14.16 -1.15
N PRO A 113 -9.07 14.95 -1.56
CA PRO A 113 -9.27 16.00 -2.57
C PRO A 113 -9.79 15.40 -3.87
N THR A 114 -10.71 16.09 -4.56
CA THR A 114 -11.30 15.59 -5.81
C THR A 114 -10.26 15.50 -6.92
N ASN A 115 -10.50 14.64 -7.92
CA ASN A 115 -9.58 14.43 -9.06
C ASN A 115 -8.17 13.96 -8.67
N SER A 116 -8.04 13.28 -7.53
CA SER A 116 -6.75 12.87 -6.98
C SER A 116 -6.35 11.45 -7.34
N ASP A 117 -5.05 11.23 -7.43
CA ASP A 117 -4.42 9.93 -7.61
C ASP A 117 -3.51 9.65 -6.41
N ILE A 118 -3.72 8.51 -5.76
CA ILE A 118 -2.96 8.07 -4.58
C ILE A 118 -2.46 6.65 -4.85
N ARG A 119 -1.16 6.50 -4.99
CA ARG A 119 -0.51 5.20 -5.28
C ARG A 119 0.37 4.77 -4.12
N ILE A 120 0.02 3.65 -3.51
CA ILE A 120 0.74 3.00 -2.41
C ILE A 120 1.37 1.71 -2.95
N VAL A 121 2.69 1.59 -2.89
CA VAL A 121 3.43 0.54 -3.61
C VAL A 121 4.48 -0.08 -2.71
N ALA A 122 4.64 -1.40 -2.81
CA ALA A 122 5.71 -2.15 -2.15
C ALA A 122 5.74 -1.93 -0.63
N THR A 123 4.56 -1.84 0.00
CA THR A 123 4.49 -1.75 1.46
C THR A 123 4.68 -3.14 2.07
N THR A 124 5.61 -3.26 2.99
CA THR A 124 5.88 -4.52 3.71
C THR A 124 5.61 -4.36 5.18
N GLY A 125 5.24 -5.43 5.88
CA GLY A 125 5.08 -5.32 7.32
C GLY A 125 4.97 -6.60 8.11
N THR A 126 5.30 -6.48 9.39
CA THR A 126 5.03 -7.48 10.44
C THR A 126 4.17 -6.82 11.50
N LEU A 127 2.92 -7.26 11.64
CA LEU A 127 1.93 -6.61 12.50
C LEU A 127 1.63 -7.43 13.75
N THR A 128 1.04 -6.79 14.75
CA THR A 128 0.47 -7.51 15.90
C THR A 128 -0.91 -8.08 15.55
N ALA A 129 -1.37 -9.03 16.37
CA ALA A 129 -2.76 -9.50 16.34
C ALA A 129 -3.77 -8.32 16.31
N ALA A 130 -4.91 -8.53 15.65
CA ALA A 130 -6.00 -7.57 15.42
C ALA A 130 -5.66 -6.27 14.64
N GLN A 131 -4.40 -6.01 14.30
CA GLN A 131 -3.99 -4.77 13.65
C GLN A 131 -4.02 -4.88 12.13
N SER A 132 -4.74 -4.00 11.44
CA SER A 132 -4.65 -3.88 9.98
C SER A 132 -3.49 -2.98 9.55
N LEU A 133 -2.93 -3.24 8.37
CA LEU A 133 -1.88 -2.39 7.80
C LEU A 133 -2.45 -1.02 7.41
N PHE A 134 -3.43 -1.04 6.51
CA PHE A 134 -4.13 0.16 6.07
C PHE A 134 -5.50 0.24 6.72
N ASP A 135 -5.73 1.33 7.45
CA ASP A 135 -7.02 1.65 8.00
C ASP A 135 -7.68 2.75 7.17
N PHE A 136 -8.72 2.39 6.42
CA PHE A 136 -9.52 3.29 5.60
C PHE A 136 -10.85 3.65 6.30
N SER A 137 -10.93 3.45 7.62
CA SER A 137 -12.11 3.82 8.41
C SER A 137 -12.30 5.34 8.40
N GLY A 138 -13.46 5.80 7.93
CA GLY A 138 -13.75 7.22 7.76
C GLY A 138 -13.11 7.86 6.52
N LEU A 139 -12.53 7.06 5.62
CA LEU A 139 -12.16 7.51 4.29
C LEU A 139 -13.43 7.71 3.45
N SER A 140 -13.55 8.90 2.84
CA SER A 140 -14.59 9.18 1.85
C SER A 140 -13.95 9.42 0.50
N LEU A 141 -14.33 8.62 -0.49
CA LEU A 141 -13.89 8.72 -1.87
C LEU A 141 -15.06 9.14 -2.73
N ASP A 142 -15.04 10.41 -3.13
CA ASP A 142 -16.07 11.01 -3.94
C ASP A 142 -15.44 11.89 -5.02
N THR A 143 -15.92 11.76 -6.25
CA THR A 143 -15.55 12.61 -7.39
C THR A 143 -14.11 12.38 -7.87
N ASN A 144 -13.95 11.33 -8.68
CA ASN A 144 -12.75 11.02 -9.49
C ASN A 144 -11.48 10.86 -8.65
N ILE A 145 -11.53 10.07 -7.58
CA ILE A 145 -10.39 9.78 -6.71
C ILE A 145 -9.95 8.34 -6.91
N THR A 146 -8.70 8.11 -7.26
CA THR A 146 -8.15 6.76 -7.43
C THR A 146 -7.16 6.46 -6.32
N ILE A 147 -7.36 5.33 -5.65
CA ILE A 147 -6.37 4.73 -4.75
C ILE A 147 -5.92 3.40 -5.32
N VAL A 148 -4.61 3.24 -5.50
CA VAL A 148 -3.99 1.97 -5.88
C VAL A 148 -3.11 1.49 -4.73
N VAL A 149 -3.40 0.31 -4.20
CA VAL A 149 -2.54 -0.41 -3.25
C VAL A 149 -1.92 -1.59 -3.98
N GLU A 150 -0.60 -1.56 -4.17
CA GLU A 150 0.12 -2.49 -5.03
C GLU A 150 1.28 -3.15 -4.30
N ASP A 151 1.57 -4.41 -4.63
CA ASP A 151 2.75 -5.17 -4.19
C ASP A 151 2.93 -5.16 -2.67
N THR A 152 1.83 -5.19 -1.93
CA THR A 152 1.84 -5.12 -0.47
C THR A 152 1.96 -6.51 0.12
N ALA A 153 2.87 -6.72 1.07
CA ALA A 153 3.07 -8.03 1.71
C ALA A 153 3.15 -7.89 3.24
N VAL A 154 2.24 -8.54 3.95
CA VAL A 154 2.12 -8.40 5.41
C VAL A 154 1.98 -9.75 6.08
N THR A 155 2.66 -9.91 7.21
CA THR A 155 2.60 -11.11 8.04
C THR A 155 2.10 -10.78 9.45
N TRP A 156 1.20 -11.63 9.95
CA TRP A 156 0.71 -11.63 11.33
C TRP A 156 1.25 -12.84 12.11
N PRO A 157 1.21 -12.83 13.45
CA PRO A 157 1.65 -13.95 14.27
C PRO A 157 0.73 -15.15 14.05
N ALA A 158 1.32 -16.30 13.71
CA ALA A 158 0.59 -17.55 13.48
C ALA A 158 -0.21 -18.00 14.72
N GLY A 159 -1.36 -18.64 14.50
CA GLY A 159 -2.21 -19.17 15.56
C GLY A 159 -2.99 -18.12 16.37
N SER A 160 -2.94 -16.84 15.97
CA SER A 160 -3.71 -15.78 16.61
C SER A 160 -5.20 -15.92 16.27
N ALA A 161 -6.07 -15.89 17.27
CA ALA A 161 -7.53 -15.96 17.07
C ALA A 161 -8.15 -14.65 16.54
N SER A 162 -7.40 -13.54 16.58
CA SER A 162 -7.82 -12.24 16.08
C SER A 162 -6.67 -11.59 15.33
N THR A 163 -6.83 -11.38 14.03
CA THR A 163 -5.81 -10.83 13.14
C THR A 163 -6.43 -9.70 12.32
N GLY A 164 -5.60 -8.78 11.84
CA GLY A 164 -6.07 -7.68 11.00
C GLY A 164 -6.00 -8.03 9.53
N SER A 165 -6.31 -7.05 8.68
CA SER A 165 -6.30 -7.20 7.23
C SER A 165 -5.23 -6.32 6.59
N VAL A 166 -4.90 -6.56 5.32
CA VAL A 166 -4.03 -5.60 4.59
C VAL A 166 -4.75 -4.26 4.49
N ILE A 167 -6.02 -4.25 4.11
CA ILE A 167 -6.90 -3.08 4.11
C ILE A 167 -8.13 -3.38 4.94
N SER A 168 -8.47 -2.49 5.87
CA SER A 168 -9.73 -2.53 6.59
C SER A 168 -10.54 -1.25 6.43
N PHE A 169 -11.83 -1.42 6.17
CA PHE A 169 -12.86 -0.40 6.34
C PHE A 169 -13.69 -0.81 7.56
N SER A 170 -13.66 -0.03 8.63
CA SER A 170 -14.45 -0.29 9.83
C SER A 170 -15.41 0.87 10.13
N THR A 171 -16.31 0.64 11.08
CA THR A 171 -17.31 1.62 11.51
C THR A 171 -16.67 2.91 12.04
N GLY A 172 -16.72 3.97 11.23
CA GLY A 172 -16.45 5.35 11.60
C GLY A 172 -17.69 6.24 11.41
N SER A 173 -17.66 7.48 11.91
CA SER A 173 -18.82 8.38 12.03
C SER A 173 -19.35 9.01 10.73
N THR A 174 -18.82 8.68 9.54
CA THR A 174 -19.26 9.24 8.26
C THR A 174 -19.25 8.18 7.16
N ALA A 175 -20.12 8.35 6.15
CA ALA A 175 -20.40 7.40 5.08
C ALA A 175 -19.15 6.72 4.50
N VAL A 176 -19.17 5.38 4.46
CA VAL A 176 -18.10 4.53 3.95
C VAL A 176 -18.62 3.87 2.66
N GLY A 177 -18.04 4.26 1.52
CA GLY A 177 -18.39 3.79 0.18
C GLY A 177 -17.51 4.44 -0.88
N ILE A 178 -17.68 4.05 -2.14
CA ILE A 178 -16.93 4.58 -3.28
C ILE A 178 -17.94 5.15 -4.27
N SER A 179 -17.84 6.44 -4.58
CA SER A 179 -18.80 7.12 -5.44
C SER A 179 -18.18 8.03 -6.50
N ASN A 180 -18.95 8.31 -7.54
CA ASN A 180 -18.70 9.36 -8.52
C ASN A 180 -17.32 9.24 -9.18
N LEU A 181 -17.11 8.17 -9.97
CA LEU A 181 -15.86 7.89 -10.68
C LEU A 181 -14.66 7.59 -9.76
N ALA A 182 -14.86 7.43 -8.45
CA ALA A 182 -13.79 7.01 -7.56
C ALA A 182 -13.47 5.51 -7.71
N ALA A 183 -12.23 5.14 -7.42
CA ALA A 183 -11.77 3.77 -7.52
C ALA A 183 -10.80 3.39 -6.40
N ILE A 184 -10.90 2.13 -5.98
CA ILE A 184 -9.88 1.46 -5.19
C ILE A 184 -9.45 0.20 -5.95
N PHE A 185 -8.16 0.13 -6.27
CA PHE A 185 -7.52 -1.05 -6.83
C PHE A 185 -6.56 -1.64 -5.80
N VAL A 186 -6.72 -2.93 -5.51
CA VAL A 186 -5.80 -3.71 -4.68
C VAL A 186 -5.16 -4.75 -5.58
N LEU A 187 -3.87 -4.58 -5.85
CA LEU A 187 -3.16 -5.36 -6.85
C LEU A 187 -1.98 -6.07 -6.22
N HIS A 188 -1.95 -7.41 -6.34
CA HIS A 188 -0.85 -8.23 -5.84
C HIS A 188 -0.55 -8.04 -4.34
N ALA A 189 -1.60 -7.95 -3.53
CA ALA A 189 -1.46 -7.90 -2.09
C ALA A 189 -1.40 -9.31 -1.49
N THR A 190 -0.47 -9.58 -0.57
CA THR A 190 -0.31 -10.85 0.13
C THR A 190 -0.54 -10.68 1.63
N ALA A 191 -1.49 -11.42 2.18
CA ALA A 191 -1.75 -11.53 3.60
C ALA A 191 -1.32 -12.91 4.12
N THR A 192 -0.40 -12.95 5.08
CA THR A 192 0.08 -14.20 5.70
C THR A 192 -0.35 -14.28 7.16
N ASN A 193 -1.12 -15.30 7.54
CA ASN A 193 -1.76 -15.45 8.85
C ASN A 193 -2.67 -14.27 9.25
N GLY A 194 -3.05 -13.40 8.29
CA GLY A 194 -3.97 -12.29 8.53
C GLY A 194 -5.42 -12.75 8.63
N ALA A 195 -6.36 -11.81 8.72
CA ALA A 195 -7.78 -12.11 8.59
C ALA A 195 -8.19 -12.15 7.12
N SER A 196 -7.77 -11.16 6.34
CA SER A 196 -8.04 -11.05 4.90
C SER A 196 -7.05 -10.10 4.21
N VAL A 197 -7.13 -10.02 2.89
CA VAL A 197 -6.49 -8.94 2.12
C VAL A 197 -7.34 -7.67 2.27
N VAL A 198 -8.64 -7.77 1.99
CA VAL A 198 -9.59 -6.66 2.17
C VAL A 198 -10.67 -7.09 3.16
N SER A 199 -10.92 -6.26 4.18
CA SER A 199 -12.05 -6.41 5.09
C SER A 199 -12.90 -5.14 5.08
N ILE A 200 -14.18 -5.28 4.81
CA ILE A 200 -15.18 -4.22 4.87
C ILE A 200 -16.17 -4.62 5.96
N ASP A 201 -16.29 -3.80 7.00
CA ASP A 201 -17.20 -3.99 8.13
C ASP A 201 -17.79 -2.63 8.51
N THR A 202 -18.79 -2.21 7.73
CA THR A 202 -19.58 -0.99 7.93
C THR A 202 -20.94 -1.32 8.56
N GLN A 203 -21.45 -0.40 9.37
CA GLN A 203 -22.66 -0.62 10.19
C GLN A 203 -23.97 -0.69 9.37
N SER A 204 -23.97 -0.24 8.12
CA SER A 204 -25.20 -0.08 7.33
C SER A 204 -25.12 -0.72 5.95
N SER A 205 -24.25 -0.22 5.09
CA SER A 205 -24.00 -0.73 3.74
C SER A 205 -22.67 -0.21 3.21
N PHE A 206 -22.14 -0.84 2.17
CA PHE A 206 -20.98 -0.38 1.43
C PHE A 206 -21.37 -0.16 -0.04
N PRO A 207 -21.72 1.07 -0.45
CA PRO A 207 -22.07 1.35 -1.84
C PRO A 207 -20.82 1.54 -2.72
N ILE A 208 -20.88 0.98 -3.91
CA ILE A 208 -20.00 1.26 -5.06
C ILE A 208 -20.93 1.80 -6.15
N THR A 209 -20.94 3.13 -6.34
CA THR A 209 -21.99 3.82 -7.09
C THR A 209 -21.44 4.90 -8.05
N ASN A 210 -22.20 5.23 -9.09
CA ASN A 210 -21.89 6.28 -10.07
C ASN A 210 -20.53 6.04 -10.75
N SER A 211 -20.43 4.92 -11.47
CA SER A 211 -19.22 4.50 -12.19
C SER A 211 -17.99 4.32 -11.30
N ALA A 212 -18.20 3.93 -10.04
CA ALA A 212 -17.12 3.65 -9.11
C ALA A 212 -16.57 2.23 -9.28
N VAL A 213 -15.35 2.00 -8.79
CA VAL A 213 -14.66 0.71 -8.91
C VAL A 213 -14.09 0.26 -7.57
N LEU A 214 -14.37 -0.99 -7.19
CA LEU A 214 -13.56 -1.74 -6.23
C LEU A 214 -13.04 -3.00 -6.92
N ALA A 215 -11.73 -3.12 -7.05
CA ALA A 215 -11.12 -4.28 -7.66
C ALA A 215 -10.00 -4.84 -6.79
N VAL A 216 -10.01 -6.17 -6.60
CA VAL A 216 -8.97 -6.92 -5.90
C VAL A 216 -8.41 -7.94 -6.88
N ASP A 217 -7.19 -7.73 -7.34
CA ASP A 217 -6.58 -8.48 -8.42
C ASP A 217 -5.24 -9.09 -7.99
N TYR A 218 -4.94 -10.30 -8.46
CA TYR A 218 -3.67 -11.00 -8.21
C TYR A 218 -3.29 -11.15 -6.74
N SER A 219 -4.25 -11.03 -5.84
CA SER A 219 -4.00 -11.02 -4.41
C SER A 219 -3.97 -12.43 -3.84
N ARG A 220 -3.28 -12.59 -2.73
CA ARG A 220 -3.04 -13.89 -2.11
C ARG A 220 -3.29 -13.85 -0.62
N CYS A 221 -3.95 -14.88 -0.15
CA CYS A 221 -4.17 -15.11 1.27
C CYS A 221 -3.54 -16.45 1.64
N GLU A 222 -2.61 -16.43 2.60
CA GLU A 222 -1.89 -17.61 3.07
C GLU A 222 -2.21 -17.85 4.55
N SER A 223 -2.88 -18.97 4.83
CA SER A 223 -3.31 -19.35 6.18
C SER A 223 -4.11 -18.26 6.90
N CYS A 224 -4.88 -17.45 6.17
CA CYS A 224 -5.70 -16.42 6.82
C CYS A 224 -6.84 -17.04 7.62
N THR A 225 -7.26 -16.33 8.67
CA THR A 225 -8.38 -16.74 9.53
C THR A 225 -9.75 -16.41 8.94
N GLY A 226 -9.82 -15.69 7.81
CA GLY A 226 -11.02 -15.33 7.09
C GLY A 226 -10.86 -15.48 5.57
N ALA A 227 -11.88 -15.05 4.82
CA ALA A 227 -11.85 -15.04 3.36
C ALA A 227 -10.85 -14.01 2.83
N LEU A 228 -10.31 -14.21 1.62
CA LEU A 228 -9.39 -13.25 0.99
C LEU A 228 -10.00 -11.85 0.89
N VAL A 229 -11.27 -11.75 0.49
CA VAL A 229 -12.09 -10.55 0.60
C VAL A 229 -13.25 -10.83 1.55
N SER A 230 -13.42 -10.03 2.58
CA SER A 230 -14.48 -10.16 3.58
C SER A 230 -15.34 -8.91 3.62
N ILE A 231 -16.60 -9.00 3.20
CA ILE A 231 -17.57 -7.90 3.22
C ILE A 231 -18.68 -8.22 4.23
N ARG A 232 -18.59 -7.69 5.43
CA ARG A 232 -19.53 -7.93 6.54
C ARG A 232 -20.67 -6.90 6.60
N SER A 233 -21.05 -6.39 5.44
CA SER A 233 -22.07 -5.35 5.29
C SER A 233 -22.83 -5.55 3.98
N PRO A 234 -24.10 -5.13 3.90
CA PRO A 234 -24.82 -5.05 2.63
C PRO A 234 -23.99 -4.34 1.54
N LEU A 235 -23.77 -5.02 0.41
CA LEU A 235 -23.03 -4.49 -0.74
C LEU A 235 -24.00 -4.03 -1.83
N THR A 236 -23.81 -2.79 -2.29
CA THR A 236 -24.55 -2.26 -3.45
C THR A 236 -23.56 -1.91 -4.55
N VAL A 237 -23.76 -2.42 -5.76
CA VAL A 237 -23.00 -2.06 -6.96
C VAL A 237 -23.98 -1.53 -7.98
N ASP A 238 -24.03 -0.20 -8.16
CA ASP A 238 -25.05 0.41 -9.01
C ASP A 238 -24.52 1.51 -9.95
N ARG A 239 -25.38 1.94 -10.89
CA ARG A 239 -25.11 3.07 -11.80
C ARG A 239 -23.77 2.93 -12.54
N SER A 240 -23.61 1.86 -13.30
CA SER A 240 -22.43 1.56 -14.14
C SER A 240 -21.14 1.29 -13.35
N SER A 241 -21.25 0.80 -12.11
CA SER A 241 -20.10 0.54 -11.24
C SER A 241 -19.54 -0.87 -11.39
N LEU A 242 -18.35 -1.10 -10.83
CA LEU A 242 -17.64 -2.38 -10.88
C LEU A 242 -17.24 -2.83 -9.47
N PHE A 243 -17.62 -4.06 -9.11
CA PHE A 243 -16.95 -4.86 -8.10
C PHE A 243 -16.23 -6.03 -8.77
N ARG A 244 -14.93 -6.19 -8.53
CA ARG A 244 -14.12 -7.25 -9.13
C ARG A 244 -13.23 -7.95 -8.10
N ILE A 245 -13.20 -9.28 -8.17
CA ILE A 245 -12.13 -10.12 -7.64
C ILE A 245 -11.58 -10.94 -8.80
N SER A 246 -10.30 -10.78 -9.13
CA SER A 246 -9.70 -11.58 -10.22
C SER A 246 -8.30 -12.09 -9.92
N HIS A 247 -7.90 -13.21 -10.51
CA HIS A 247 -6.54 -13.75 -10.39
C HIS A 247 -6.08 -14.02 -8.94
N CYS A 248 -7.03 -14.20 -8.01
CA CYS A 248 -6.75 -14.30 -6.59
C CYS A 248 -6.57 -15.75 -6.13
N THR A 249 -5.73 -15.98 -5.12
CA THR A 249 -5.48 -17.31 -4.59
C THR A 249 -5.58 -17.36 -3.06
N ALA A 250 -6.30 -18.35 -2.54
CA ALA A 250 -6.37 -18.61 -1.09
C ALA A 250 -5.78 -20.00 -0.76
N VAL A 251 -4.71 -20.01 0.05
CA VAL A 251 -3.88 -21.19 0.37
C VAL A 251 -3.92 -21.44 1.87
N GLY A 252 -4.11 -22.68 2.28
CA GLY A 252 -4.15 -23.04 3.71
C GLY A 252 -5.26 -22.39 4.53
N THR A 253 -6.25 -21.75 3.89
CA THR A 253 -7.43 -21.15 4.54
C THR A 253 -8.67 -21.96 4.19
N ALA A 254 -9.54 -22.21 5.18
CA ALA A 254 -10.83 -22.86 4.97
C ALA A 254 -11.96 -21.85 4.65
N ASN A 255 -11.69 -20.55 4.74
CA ASN A 255 -12.70 -19.50 4.65
C ASN A 255 -12.81 -18.88 3.25
N GLY A 256 -12.12 -19.45 2.25
CA GLY A 256 -12.41 -19.19 0.85
C GLY A 256 -11.89 -17.88 0.26
N LEU A 257 -12.50 -17.52 -0.87
CA LEU A 257 -12.15 -16.35 -1.67
C LEU A 257 -12.92 -15.11 -1.22
N LEU A 258 -14.24 -15.24 -1.04
CA LEU A 258 -15.12 -14.13 -0.73
C LEU A 258 -16.14 -14.49 0.36
N ALA A 259 -16.15 -13.72 1.44
CA ALA A 259 -17.24 -13.70 2.40
C ALA A 259 -18.12 -12.47 2.15
N SER A 260 -19.44 -12.64 2.16
CA SER A 260 -20.39 -11.52 2.14
C SER A 260 -21.50 -11.73 3.17
N ALA A 261 -21.90 -10.65 3.86
CA ALA A 261 -22.97 -10.67 4.85
C ALA A 261 -24.02 -9.61 4.56
N GLY A 262 -25.25 -9.87 5.02
CA GLY A 262 -26.37 -8.95 4.80
C GLY A 262 -27.03 -9.18 3.44
N SER A 263 -26.50 -8.56 2.39
CA SER A 263 -27.04 -8.67 1.02
C SER A 263 -26.04 -8.26 -0.06
N VAL A 264 -26.32 -8.65 -1.31
CA VAL A 264 -25.68 -8.08 -2.50
C VAL A 264 -26.76 -7.61 -3.49
N ALA A 265 -26.68 -6.35 -3.90
CA ALA A 265 -27.54 -5.79 -4.95
C ALA A 265 -26.68 -5.24 -6.09
N VAL A 266 -26.90 -5.72 -7.31
CA VAL A 266 -26.21 -5.28 -8.52
C VAL A 266 -27.23 -4.68 -9.49
N ASP A 267 -27.17 -3.38 -9.74
CA ASP A 267 -28.21 -2.66 -10.49
C ASP A 267 -27.65 -1.59 -11.46
N GLY A 268 -28.49 -1.03 -12.32
CA GLY A 268 -28.13 0.12 -13.15
C GLY A 268 -26.99 -0.16 -14.12
N LYS A 269 -27.04 -1.33 -14.80
CA LYS A 269 -26.04 -1.78 -15.78
C LYS A 269 -24.62 -1.87 -15.21
N SER A 270 -24.50 -2.38 -13.99
CA SER A 270 -23.23 -2.57 -13.28
C SER A 270 -22.67 -3.98 -13.45
N LEU A 271 -21.43 -4.18 -13.02
CA LEU A 271 -20.74 -5.47 -13.07
C LEU A 271 -20.29 -5.92 -11.68
N TYR A 272 -20.66 -7.16 -11.34
CA TYR A 272 -20.10 -7.94 -10.24
C TYR A 272 -19.30 -9.10 -10.84
N LEU A 273 -18.00 -9.14 -10.64
CA LEU A 273 -17.12 -10.10 -11.28
C LEU A 273 -16.26 -10.86 -10.26
N VAL A 274 -16.33 -12.18 -10.30
CA VAL A 274 -15.37 -13.07 -9.63
C VAL A 274 -14.78 -13.98 -10.70
N ALA A 275 -13.49 -13.83 -10.98
CA ALA A 275 -12.85 -14.50 -12.11
C ALA A 275 -11.45 -15.05 -11.80
N ASP A 276 -11.02 -16.05 -12.55
CA ASP A 276 -9.62 -16.52 -12.63
C ASP A 276 -8.98 -16.80 -11.26
N SER A 277 -9.78 -17.26 -10.31
CA SER A 277 -9.38 -17.35 -8.89
C SER A 277 -9.52 -18.77 -8.37
N GLN A 278 -8.68 -19.13 -7.42
CA GLN A 278 -8.64 -20.49 -6.88
C GLN A 278 -8.44 -20.55 -5.37
N ILE A 279 -8.96 -21.61 -4.76
CA ILE A 279 -8.74 -21.94 -3.36
C ILE A 279 -8.29 -23.39 -3.21
N GLU A 280 -7.46 -23.66 -2.20
CA GLU A 280 -6.98 -25.02 -1.93
C GLU A 280 -7.89 -25.82 -1.00
N LEU A 281 -8.52 -25.15 -0.03
CA LEU A 281 -9.31 -25.77 1.04
C LEU A 281 -10.62 -25.00 1.28
N GLY A 282 -11.63 -25.70 1.76
CA GLY A 282 -12.94 -25.12 2.07
C GLY A 282 -13.76 -24.76 0.83
N ASP A 283 -14.52 -23.68 0.94
CA ASP A 283 -15.50 -23.25 -0.05
C ASP A 283 -15.13 -21.88 -0.65
N LEU A 284 -15.47 -21.66 -1.92
CA LEU A 284 -15.17 -20.39 -2.61
C LEU A 284 -15.84 -19.20 -1.94
N PHE A 285 -17.10 -19.37 -1.54
CA PHE A 285 -17.94 -18.30 -1.01
C PHE A 285 -18.42 -18.63 0.39
N ASN A 286 -18.57 -17.59 1.20
CA ASN A 286 -19.23 -17.65 2.50
C ASN A 286 -20.30 -16.56 2.54
N PHE A 287 -21.53 -16.92 2.19
CA PHE A 287 -22.66 -16.00 2.15
C PHE A 287 -23.50 -16.12 3.41
N PHE A 288 -23.30 -15.18 4.32
CA PHE A 288 -23.99 -15.14 5.60
C PHE A 288 -25.28 -14.34 5.47
N THR A 289 -26.38 -14.98 5.79
CA THR A 289 -27.69 -14.34 5.87
C THR A 289 -27.66 -13.37 7.06
N GLY A 290 -28.65 -12.48 7.14
CA GLY A 290 -28.72 -11.47 8.21
C GLY A 290 -28.22 -12.06 9.53
N LEU A 291 -27.32 -11.35 10.21
CA LEU A 291 -26.53 -11.76 11.39
C LEU A 291 -27.36 -12.39 12.55
N GLU A 292 -28.67 -12.53 12.38
CA GLU A 292 -29.71 -12.87 13.34
C GLU A 292 -30.55 -14.13 12.95
N ASP A 293 -30.65 -14.55 11.67
CA ASP A 293 -31.42 -15.75 11.27
C ASP A 293 -30.79 -16.56 10.11
N PRO A 294 -30.31 -17.79 10.37
CA PRO A 294 -29.67 -18.66 9.37
C PRO A 294 -30.65 -19.40 8.43
N THR A 295 -31.97 -19.24 8.59
CA THR A 295 -32.98 -19.95 7.76
C THR A 295 -33.46 -19.17 6.54
N ILE A 296 -33.15 -17.88 6.47
CA ILE A 296 -33.50 -16.99 5.35
C ILE A 296 -32.42 -17.11 4.28
N PRO A 297 -32.71 -17.34 2.98
CA PRO A 297 -31.66 -17.38 1.95
C PRO A 297 -30.90 -16.05 1.81
N PHE A 298 -29.62 -16.11 1.44
CA PHE A 298 -28.81 -14.90 1.27
C PHE A 298 -29.37 -14.04 0.11
N PRO A 299 -29.78 -12.79 0.36
CA PRO A 299 -30.35 -11.96 -0.68
C PRO A 299 -29.26 -11.43 -1.61
N PHE A 300 -29.10 -12.08 -2.76
CA PHE A 300 -28.27 -11.63 -3.88
C PHE A 300 -29.16 -11.39 -5.10
N THR A 301 -29.33 -10.13 -5.48
CA THR A 301 -30.17 -9.69 -6.60
C THR A 301 -29.35 -9.01 -7.68
N VAL A 302 -29.59 -9.38 -8.94
CA VAL A 302 -29.05 -8.72 -10.15
C VAL A 302 -30.22 -8.16 -10.97
N SER A 303 -30.22 -6.85 -11.21
CA SER A 303 -31.31 -6.12 -11.87
C SER A 303 -30.80 -5.01 -12.82
N GLY A 304 -31.73 -4.34 -13.51
CA GLY A 304 -31.42 -3.13 -14.28
C GLY A 304 -30.46 -3.35 -15.45
N GLY A 305 -30.46 -4.53 -16.06
CA GLY A 305 -29.55 -4.90 -17.15
C GLY A 305 -28.10 -5.09 -16.69
N SER A 306 -27.90 -5.37 -15.40
CA SER A 306 -26.58 -5.62 -14.81
C SER A 306 -26.11 -7.04 -15.06
N THR A 307 -24.83 -7.28 -14.78
CA THR A 307 -24.20 -8.59 -14.96
C THR A 307 -23.48 -9.03 -13.68
N ALA A 308 -23.70 -10.28 -13.28
CA ALA A 308 -22.87 -10.98 -12.32
C ALA A 308 -22.16 -12.15 -13.01
N SER A 309 -20.84 -12.25 -12.87
CA SER A 309 -20.03 -13.24 -13.58
C SER A 309 -19.16 -14.04 -12.64
N PHE A 310 -19.16 -15.36 -12.82
CA PHE A 310 -18.35 -16.34 -12.11
C PHE A 310 -17.55 -17.16 -13.12
N LEU A 311 -16.28 -16.79 -13.32
CA LEU A 311 -15.48 -17.32 -14.43
C LEU A 311 -14.20 -17.98 -13.93
N ASN A 312 -13.83 -19.11 -14.52
CA ASN A 312 -12.53 -19.77 -14.31
C ASN A 312 -12.20 -19.97 -12.81
N LEU A 313 -13.21 -20.31 -12.00
CA LEU A 313 -13.05 -20.52 -10.57
C LEU A 313 -12.68 -21.95 -10.27
N ALA A 314 -11.72 -22.17 -9.37
CA ALA A 314 -11.32 -23.50 -8.95
C ALA A 314 -11.35 -23.67 -7.42
N GLY A 315 -11.98 -24.74 -6.94
CA GLY A 315 -12.00 -25.03 -5.51
C GLY A 315 -12.76 -26.32 -5.14
N PRO A 316 -12.67 -26.77 -3.88
CA PRO A 316 -13.38 -27.97 -3.42
C PRO A 316 -14.90 -27.83 -3.46
N GLY A 317 -15.43 -26.66 -3.12
CA GLY A 317 -16.87 -26.36 -3.11
C GLY A 317 -17.17 -24.88 -3.31
N THR A 318 -18.45 -24.54 -3.49
CA THR A 318 -18.91 -23.16 -3.61
C THR A 318 -19.29 -22.54 -2.27
N GLY A 319 -19.62 -23.35 -1.25
CA GLY A 319 -20.17 -22.87 0.03
C GLY A 319 -21.61 -22.38 -0.06
N ILE A 320 -22.33 -22.76 -1.12
CA ILE A 320 -23.72 -22.40 -1.33
C ILE A 320 -24.55 -23.69 -1.37
N ASP A 321 -25.53 -23.78 -0.49
CA ASP A 321 -26.41 -24.95 -0.43
C ASP A 321 -27.14 -25.19 -1.75
N ALA A 322 -27.19 -26.46 -2.16
CA ALA A 322 -27.95 -26.89 -3.32
C ALA A 322 -29.44 -26.56 -3.12
N GLY A 323 -30.03 -25.82 -4.07
CA GLY A 323 -31.42 -25.36 -4.00
C GLY A 323 -31.60 -23.91 -3.51
N SER A 324 -30.59 -23.28 -2.90
CA SER A 324 -30.62 -21.85 -2.58
C SER A 324 -30.44 -20.95 -3.81
N ALA A 325 -29.76 -21.47 -4.84
CA ALA A 325 -29.64 -20.93 -6.20
C ALA A 325 -29.55 -19.39 -6.27
N ILE A 326 -28.38 -18.84 -5.92
CA ILE A 326 -28.07 -17.41 -6.00
C ILE A 326 -27.00 -17.13 -7.06
N PRO A 327 -26.96 -15.93 -7.67
CA PRO A 327 -27.89 -14.80 -7.52
C PRO A 327 -29.29 -15.04 -8.10
N SER A 328 -30.26 -14.28 -7.63
CA SER A 328 -31.56 -14.12 -8.29
C SER A 328 -31.49 -12.96 -9.29
N THR A 329 -32.21 -13.08 -10.41
CA THR A 329 -32.35 -12.00 -11.39
C THR A 329 -33.76 -11.42 -11.35
N ASN A 330 -33.88 -10.12 -11.13
CA ASN A 330 -35.14 -9.41 -11.32
C ASN A 330 -35.15 -8.86 -12.76
N GLU A 331 -36.11 -9.34 -13.55
CA GLU A 331 -36.41 -8.87 -14.91
C GLU A 331 -35.41 -9.32 -16.01
N GLY A 332 -35.96 -9.79 -17.13
CA GLY A 332 -35.28 -10.59 -18.18
C GLY A 332 -34.22 -9.90 -19.04
N THR A 333 -33.55 -8.85 -18.53
CA THR A 333 -32.42 -8.19 -19.21
C THR A 333 -31.09 -8.31 -18.45
N SER A 334 -31.13 -8.72 -17.18
CA SER A 334 -29.92 -8.92 -16.37
C SER A 334 -29.34 -10.32 -16.61
N ASN A 335 -28.02 -10.45 -16.48
CA ASN A 335 -27.32 -11.70 -16.77
C ASN A 335 -26.54 -12.21 -15.55
N VAL A 336 -26.61 -13.52 -15.33
CA VAL A 336 -25.68 -14.24 -14.46
C VAL A 336 -24.88 -15.21 -15.34
N ILE A 337 -23.58 -14.99 -15.46
CA ILE A 337 -22.73 -15.70 -16.40
C ILE A 337 -21.80 -16.64 -15.65
N GLY A 338 -21.77 -17.92 -16.03
CA GLY A 338 -20.79 -18.90 -15.55
C GLY A 338 -19.93 -19.42 -16.70
N GLY A 339 -18.63 -19.66 -16.46
CA GLY A 339 -17.76 -20.25 -17.48
C GLY A 339 -16.46 -20.78 -16.89
N GLY A 340 -15.92 -21.87 -17.46
CA GLY A 340 -14.58 -22.38 -17.12
C GLY A 340 -14.34 -22.84 -15.67
N CYS A 341 -15.36 -22.88 -14.81
CA CYS A 341 -15.20 -23.27 -13.40
C CYS A 341 -14.93 -24.77 -13.22
N VAL A 342 -14.09 -25.12 -12.24
CA VAL A 342 -13.78 -26.49 -11.81
C VAL A 342 -14.04 -26.63 -10.31
N ILE A 343 -15.17 -27.22 -9.94
CA ILE A 343 -15.63 -27.30 -8.55
C ILE A 343 -15.75 -28.76 -8.10
N GLY A 344 -15.07 -29.10 -7.00
CA GLY A 344 -14.99 -30.48 -6.51
C GLY A 344 -14.28 -31.40 -7.51
N GLY A 345 -13.35 -30.86 -8.29
CA GLY A 345 -12.67 -31.57 -9.37
C GLY A 345 -13.48 -31.73 -10.67
N THR A 346 -14.71 -31.20 -10.73
CA THR A 346 -15.58 -31.30 -11.91
C THR A 346 -15.65 -29.99 -12.67
N LYS A 347 -15.34 -30.02 -13.98
CA LYS A 347 -15.55 -28.88 -14.88
C LYS A 347 -17.04 -28.64 -15.10
N LEU A 348 -17.49 -27.39 -14.94
CA LEU A 348 -18.89 -27.00 -15.10
C LEU A 348 -19.16 -26.48 -16.52
N SER A 349 -19.84 -27.30 -17.34
CA SER A 349 -20.11 -27.01 -18.75
C SER A 349 -21.57 -26.67 -19.08
N GLU A 350 -22.50 -26.83 -18.14
CA GLU A 350 -23.95 -26.69 -18.38
C GLU A 350 -24.60 -25.96 -17.21
N LYS A 351 -25.72 -25.28 -17.46
CA LYS A 351 -26.43 -24.51 -16.44
C LYS A 351 -26.76 -25.33 -15.19
N VAL A 352 -27.21 -26.58 -15.38
CA VAL A 352 -27.54 -27.49 -14.28
C VAL A 352 -26.33 -27.76 -13.38
N HIS A 353 -25.11 -27.88 -13.93
CA HIS A 353 -23.90 -28.10 -13.15
C HIS A 353 -23.59 -26.95 -12.18
N TYR A 354 -23.92 -25.72 -12.56
CA TYR A 354 -23.80 -24.54 -11.71
C TYR A 354 -24.94 -24.49 -10.68
N THR A 355 -26.18 -24.76 -11.10
CA THR A 355 -27.35 -24.71 -10.21
C THR A 355 -27.26 -25.77 -9.11
N ASP A 356 -26.76 -26.97 -9.42
CA ASP A 356 -26.49 -28.04 -8.44
C ASP A 356 -25.43 -27.65 -7.41
N ARG A 357 -24.64 -26.60 -7.68
CA ARG A 357 -23.63 -26.00 -6.79
C ARG A 357 -24.06 -24.66 -6.22
N GLY A 358 -25.36 -24.37 -6.26
CA GLY A 358 -25.96 -23.16 -5.70
C GLY A 358 -25.77 -21.89 -6.54
N LEU A 359 -25.13 -21.96 -7.71
CA LEU A 359 -24.93 -20.82 -8.62
C LEU A 359 -26.02 -20.79 -9.69
N ASN A 360 -26.92 -19.82 -9.61
CA ASN A 360 -28.04 -19.68 -10.55
C ASN A 360 -27.64 -18.90 -11.81
N VAL A 361 -26.85 -19.53 -12.67
CA VAL A 361 -26.39 -18.92 -13.94
C VAL A 361 -27.52 -18.88 -14.97
N THR A 362 -27.68 -17.75 -15.67
CA THR A 362 -28.59 -17.61 -16.81
C THR A 362 -27.92 -18.03 -18.11
N THR A 363 -26.61 -17.78 -18.23
CA THR A 363 -25.81 -18.04 -19.43
C THR A 363 -24.55 -18.79 -19.04
N VAL A 364 -24.21 -19.84 -19.79
CA VAL A 364 -22.92 -20.52 -19.68
C VAL A 364 -22.07 -20.18 -20.88
N VAL A 365 -20.83 -19.76 -20.63
CA VAL A 365 -19.85 -19.44 -21.65
C VAL A 365 -18.74 -20.50 -21.69
N ASN A 366 -18.12 -20.65 -22.85
CA ASN A 366 -16.95 -21.50 -23.03
C ASN A 366 -15.70 -20.87 -22.38
N ASP A 367 -14.56 -21.56 -22.51
CA ASP A 367 -13.28 -21.11 -21.94
C ASP A 367 -12.78 -19.78 -22.54
N GLN A 368 -13.29 -19.39 -23.72
CA GLN A 368 -13.02 -18.09 -24.32
C GLN A 368 -13.98 -16.99 -23.82
N GLY A 369 -15.06 -17.32 -23.10
CA GLY A 369 -16.09 -16.34 -22.70
C GLY A 369 -17.17 -16.10 -23.77
N ALA A 370 -17.28 -16.99 -24.76
CA ALA A 370 -18.33 -16.97 -25.78
C ALA A 370 -19.53 -17.84 -25.37
N ASP A 371 -20.73 -17.39 -25.73
CA ASP A 371 -21.97 -18.12 -25.50
C ASP A 371 -22.16 -19.28 -26.50
N GLY A 372 -23.28 -19.99 -26.40
CA GLY A 372 -23.62 -21.10 -27.30
C GLY A 372 -23.78 -20.72 -28.78
N SER A 373 -23.87 -19.43 -29.11
CA SER A 373 -23.86 -18.94 -30.50
C SER A 373 -22.45 -18.67 -31.04
N GLY A 374 -21.42 -18.77 -30.19
CA GLY A 374 -20.05 -18.37 -30.52
C GLY A 374 -19.81 -16.86 -30.42
N THR A 375 -20.72 -16.11 -29.78
CA THR A 375 -20.58 -14.66 -29.59
C THR A 375 -20.04 -14.37 -28.19
N CYS A 376 -19.10 -13.44 -28.07
CA CYS A 376 -18.58 -13.00 -26.78
C CYS A 376 -19.69 -12.41 -25.92
N ALA A 377 -19.90 -12.99 -24.73
CA ALA A 377 -21.01 -12.63 -23.85
C ALA A 377 -20.77 -11.34 -23.04
N ASN A 378 -19.63 -10.65 -23.25
CA ASN A 378 -19.20 -9.49 -22.47
C ASN A 378 -19.15 -9.76 -20.95
N ALA A 379 -18.76 -10.98 -20.55
CA ALA A 379 -18.84 -11.43 -19.17
C ALA A 379 -17.98 -10.61 -18.18
N ASN A 380 -16.95 -9.93 -18.68
CA ASN A 380 -16.01 -9.13 -17.88
C ASN A 380 -16.24 -7.61 -18.01
N CYS A 381 -17.35 -7.20 -18.61
CA CYS A 381 -17.55 -5.82 -19.07
C CYS A 381 -18.70 -5.14 -18.34
N VAL A 382 -18.51 -3.88 -17.95
CA VAL A 382 -19.59 -3.04 -17.40
C VAL A 382 -20.65 -2.82 -18.50
N PRO A 383 -21.88 -3.34 -18.35
CA PRO A 383 -22.87 -3.32 -19.43
C PRO A 383 -23.22 -1.91 -19.95
N ALA A 384 -23.17 -0.89 -19.10
CA ALA A 384 -23.45 0.49 -19.50
C ALA A 384 -22.45 1.04 -20.54
N ASN A 385 -21.23 0.50 -20.53
CA ASN A 385 -20.06 1.08 -21.18
C ASN A 385 -19.50 0.18 -22.29
N THR A 386 -20.26 -0.83 -22.71
CA THR A 386 -19.78 -1.87 -23.61
C THR A 386 -20.68 -2.00 -24.84
N ASN A 387 -20.06 -2.08 -26.02
CA ASN A 387 -20.75 -2.41 -27.26
C ASN A 387 -21.14 -3.90 -27.29
N ALA A 388 -21.97 -4.28 -28.27
CA ALA A 388 -22.27 -5.69 -28.50
C ALA A 388 -20.98 -6.51 -28.72
N GLY A 389 -20.99 -7.71 -28.12
CA GLY A 389 -19.92 -8.69 -28.31
C GLY A 389 -19.77 -9.11 -29.77
N THR A 390 -18.58 -9.58 -30.11
CA THR A 390 -18.26 -10.09 -31.45
C THR A 390 -18.18 -11.60 -31.45
N ALA A 391 -18.19 -12.22 -32.64
CA ALA A 391 -17.87 -13.63 -32.76
C ALA A 391 -16.48 -13.91 -32.16
N ALA A 392 -16.37 -14.96 -31.36
CA ALA A 392 -15.08 -15.42 -30.83
C ALA A 392 -14.20 -15.94 -31.98
N SER A 393 -12.92 -15.55 -31.98
CA SER A 393 -11.96 -15.91 -33.03
C SER A 393 -10.97 -16.95 -32.52
N GLY A 394 -11.10 -18.19 -32.99
CA GLY A 394 -10.13 -19.25 -32.67
C GLY A 394 -10.08 -19.55 -31.17
N SER A 395 -8.88 -19.47 -30.58
CA SER A 395 -8.63 -19.73 -29.16
C SER A 395 -8.50 -18.46 -28.30
N ASP A 396 -8.67 -17.28 -28.89
CA ASP A 396 -8.45 -16.01 -28.18
C ASP A 396 -9.57 -15.75 -27.17
N PRO A 397 -9.24 -15.28 -25.95
CA PRO A 397 -10.24 -14.93 -24.96
C PRO A 397 -11.06 -13.71 -25.42
N CYS A 398 -12.35 -13.74 -25.14
CA CYS A 398 -13.27 -12.64 -25.38
C CYS A 398 -12.85 -11.42 -24.56
N THR A 399 -12.72 -10.30 -25.25
CA THR A 399 -12.41 -9.00 -24.66
C THR A 399 -13.59 -8.06 -24.77
N CYS A 400 -13.64 -7.08 -23.87
CA CYS A 400 -14.70 -6.08 -23.87
C CYS A 400 -14.50 -5.07 -25.00
N ARG A 401 -15.57 -4.79 -25.75
CA ARG A 401 -15.58 -3.73 -26.76
C ARG A 401 -16.10 -2.43 -26.15
N CYS A 402 -15.21 -1.70 -25.52
CA CYS A 402 -15.55 -0.45 -24.83
C CYS A 402 -16.09 0.63 -25.77
N ILE A 403 -17.06 1.41 -25.28
CA ILE A 403 -17.49 2.64 -25.96
C ILE A 403 -16.39 3.71 -25.90
N SER A 404 -16.55 4.80 -26.64
CA SER A 404 -15.58 5.91 -26.57
C SER A 404 -15.53 6.52 -25.17
N GLY A 405 -14.32 6.75 -24.64
CA GLY A 405 -14.11 7.46 -23.36
C GLY A 405 -14.11 6.58 -22.11
N VAL A 406 -14.07 5.25 -22.25
CA VAL A 406 -13.91 4.31 -21.13
C VAL A 406 -12.73 3.36 -21.39
N ASN A 407 -12.20 2.78 -20.32
CA ASN A 407 -10.93 2.07 -20.30
C ASN A 407 -11.13 0.55 -20.20
N PRO A 408 -10.33 -0.25 -20.93
CA PRO A 408 -10.27 -1.70 -20.71
C PRO A 408 -9.62 -2.02 -19.35
N PRO A 409 -9.66 -3.29 -18.88
CA PRO A 409 -10.27 -4.45 -19.53
C PRO A 409 -11.80 -4.50 -19.37
N SER A 410 -12.37 -3.84 -18.37
CA SER A 410 -13.79 -3.97 -18.00
C SER A 410 -14.69 -2.82 -18.47
N CYS A 411 -14.19 -1.90 -19.30
CA CYS A 411 -14.90 -0.71 -19.77
C CYS A 411 -15.34 0.22 -18.62
N THR A 412 -14.41 0.53 -17.73
CA THR A 412 -14.58 1.44 -16.60
C THR A 412 -14.21 2.87 -16.98
N THR A 413 -14.80 3.87 -16.32
CA THR A 413 -14.42 5.26 -16.52
C THR A 413 -13.05 5.59 -15.94
N VAL A 414 -12.59 4.79 -14.97
CA VAL A 414 -11.26 4.90 -14.36
C VAL A 414 -10.29 3.97 -15.08
N THR A 415 -9.05 4.42 -15.24
CA THR A 415 -7.96 3.60 -15.81
C THR A 415 -7.66 2.44 -14.88
N ASP A 416 -7.83 1.23 -15.39
CA ASP A 416 -7.54 0.02 -14.64
C ASP A 416 -6.03 -0.30 -14.65
N PRO A 417 -5.37 -0.48 -13.49
CA PRO A 417 -3.95 -0.77 -13.41
C PRO A 417 -3.58 -2.16 -13.95
N THR A 418 -4.55 -3.07 -14.12
CA THR A 418 -4.29 -4.39 -14.70
C THR A 418 -3.94 -4.33 -16.20
N GLN A 419 -4.29 -3.24 -16.90
CA GLN A 419 -3.99 -3.08 -18.33
C GLN A 419 -2.49 -3.18 -18.66
N THR A 420 -1.66 -2.67 -17.76
CA THR A 420 -0.20 -2.66 -17.89
C THR A 420 0.47 -3.64 -16.94
N TYR A 421 -0.32 -4.41 -16.20
CA TYR A 421 0.20 -5.32 -15.19
C TYR A 421 0.75 -6.59 -15.82
N ASN A 422 2.03 -6.84 -15.61
CA ASN A 422 2.66 -8.11 -15.95
C ASN A 422 2.92 -8.94 -14.67
N PRO A 423 2.19 -10.04 -14.42
CA PRO A 423 2.45 -10.92 -13.29
C PRO A 423 3.85 -11.57 -13.34
N ASN A 424 4.43 -11.68 -14.54
CA ASN A 424 5.73 -12.31 -14.79
C ASN A 424 6.85 -11.31 -15.06
N GLY A 425 6.61 -10.00 -14.85
CA GLY A 425 7.61 -8.96 -15.03
C GLY A 425 8.80 -9.21 -14.10
N LYS A 426 9.99 -9.45 -14.66
CA LYS A 426 11.22 -9.60 -13.88
C LYS A 426 11.92 -8.26 -13.79
N CYS A 427 12.44 -7.93 -12.62
CA CYS A 427 13.30 -6.77 -12.43
C CYS A 427 14.59 -6.98 -13.22
N SER A 428 14.83 -6.14 -14.23
CA SER A 428 16.05 -6.18 -15.06
C SER A 428 16.89 -4.90 -14.98
N VAL A 429 16.56 -3.98 -14.07
CA VAL A 429 17.41 -2.81 -13.80
C VAL A 429 18.71 -3.26 -13.11
N PRO A 430 19.90 -2.90 -13.62
CA PRO A 430 21.17 -3.30 -13.02
C PRO A 430 21.32 -2.81 -11.58
N ASN A 431 21.92 -3.66 -10.73
CA ASN A 431 22.14 -3.38 -9.30
C ASN A 431 20.86 -3.02 -8.53
N CYS A 432 19.71 -3.41 -9.06
CA CYS A 432 18.42 -3.22 -8.47
C CYS A 432 17.99 -4.51 -7.77
N ASP A 433 17.63 -4.40 -6.51
CA ASP A 433 17.06 -5.47 -5.70
C ASP A 433 15.56 -5.63 -5.99
N THR A 434 14.83 -4.51 -6.08
CA THR A 434 13.43 -4.48 -6.52
C THR A 434 13.18 -3.34 -7.48
N CYS A 435 12.47 -3.62 -8.59
CA CYS A 435 12.13 -2.64 -9.61
C CYS A 435 10.74 -2.03 -9.40
N ASP A 436 10.50 -0.88 -10.03
CA ASP A 436 9.15 -0.34 -10.25
C ASP A 436 8.43 -1.30 -11.19
N ARG A 437 7.26 -1.77 -10.78
CA ARG A 437 6.58 -2.85 -11.47
C ARG A 437 5.95 -2.45 -12.81
N LEU A 438 5.62 -1.18 -13.02
CA LEU A 438 5.12 -0.70 -14.31
C LEU A 438 6.25 -0.59 -15.34
N TYR A 439 7.48 -0.48 -14.85
CA TYR A 439 8.70 -0.30 -15.64
C TYR A 439 9.82 -1.20 -15.09
N PRO A 440 9.59 -2.54 -15.00
CA PRO A 440 10.50 -3.45 -14.29
C PRO A 440 11.83 -3.60 -15.03
N ASP A 441 11.89 -3.11 -16.26
CA ASP A 441 13.05 -3.07 -17.13
C ASP A 441 13.85 -1.76 -17.07
N SER A 442 13.28 -0.70 -16.49
CA SER A 442 13.81 0.65 -16.66
C SER A 442 13.77 1.51 -15.40
N ARG A 443 13.09 1.09 -14.33
CA ARG A 443 13.01 1.84 -13.08
C ARG A 443 13.22 0.95 -11.87
N CYS A 444 14.16 1.32 -11.01
CA CYS A 444 14.42 0.66 -9.74
C CYS A 444 13.65 1.34 -8.59
N THR A 445 13.24 0.56 -7.59
CA THR A 445 12.64 1.04 -6.33
C THR A 445 13.50 0.77 -5.11
N ARG A 446 14.38 -0.25 -5.17
CA ARG A 446 15.40 -0.51 -4.16
C ARG A 446 16.66 -1.05 -4.80
N CYS A 447 17.80 -0.44 -4.51
CA CYS A 447 19.08 -0.93 -4.98
C CYS A 447 19.62 -2.07 -4.12
N ASN A 448 20.47 -2.90 -4.72
CA ASN A 448 21.31 -3.85 -4.00
C ASN A 448 22.18 -3.12 -2.97
N PRO A 449 22.68 -3.83 -1.94
CA PRO A 449 23.67 -3.27 -1.02
C PRO A 449 24.82 -2.58 -1.76
N ASP A 450 25.28 -1.44 -1.23
CA ASP A 450 26.35 -0.57 -1.78
C ASP A 450 25.98 0.31 -2.99
N TYR A 451 24.71 0.33 -3.39
CA TYR A 451 24.20 1.20 -4.46
C TYR A 451 23.14 2.16 -3.93
N VAL A 452 23.08 3.35 -4.53
CA VAL A 452 22.12 4.40 -4.19
C VAL A 452 21.18 4.61 -5.38
N LEU A 453 19.88 4.73 -5.07
CA LEU A 453 18.85 5.00 -6.05
C LEU A 453 18.95 6.46 -6.51
N THR A 454 19.03 6.68 -7.82
CA THR A 454 19.04 8.01 -8.43
C THR A 454 17.64 8.49 -8.79
N ASP A 455 17.52 9.78 -9.07
CA ASP A 455 16.28 10.44 -9.50
C ASP A 455 15.74 9.90 -10.84
N THR A 456 16.59 9.22 -11.62
CA THR A 456 16.24 8.53 -12.86
C THR A 456 15.83 7.07 -12.65
N TYR A 457 15.65 6.66 -11.39
CA TYR A 457 15.32 5.30 -10.99
C TYR A 457 16.39 4.27 -11.40
N GLN A 458 17.66 4.67 -11.37
CA GLN A 458 18.79 3.78 -11.62
C GLN A 458 19.58 3.56 -10.32
N CYS A 459 20.30 2.44 -10.24
CA CYS A 459 21.15 2.14 -9.09
C CYS A 459 22.61 2.40 -9.42
N GLU A 460 23.13 3.47 -8.86
CA GLU A 460 24.51 3.90 -9.08
C GLU A 460 25.34 3.72 -7.82
N LYS A 461 26.62 3.40 -8.01
CA LYS A 461 27.56 3.32 -6.89
C LYS A 461 27.84 4.74 -6.42
N PRO A 462 27.78 5.04 -5.12
CA PRO A 462 28.12 6.38 -4.63
C PRO A 462 29.57 6.70 -5.00
N THR A 463 29.76 7.67 -5.89
CA THR A 463 31.09 8.22 -6.18
C THR A 463 31.56 9.02 -4.96
N PRO A 464 32.76 8.75 -4.43
CA PRO A 464 33.33 9.61 -3.39
C PRO A 464 33.45 11.03 -3.95
N PRO A 465 33.21 12.07 -3.13
CA PRO A 465 33.37 13.45 -3.58
C PRO A 465 34.79 13.63 -4.14
N PRO A 466 34.96 14.41 -5.22
CA PRO A 466 36.28 14.72 -5.75
C PRO A 466 37.13 15.32 -4.61
N GLU A 467 38.31 14.74 -4.38
CA GLU A 467 39.21 15.25 -3.35
C GLU A 467 39.54 16.72 -3.66
N PRO A 468 39.44 17.63 -2.68
CA PRO A 468 39.76 19.03 -2.90
C PRO A 468 41.22 19.16 -3.37
N PRO A 469 41.51 20.02 -4.38
CA PRO A 469 42.87 20.21 -4.83
C PRO A 469 43.75 20.69 -3.67
N CYS A 470 44.95 20.13 -3.54
CA CYS A 470 45.90 20.53 -2.52
C CYS A 470 46.39 21.96 -2.79
N THR A 471 45.99 22.91 -1.95
CA THR A 471 46.28 24.35 -2.12
C THR A 471 47.48 24.81 -1.28
N VAL A 472 47.99 23.97 -0.38
CA VAL A 472 49.09 24.33 0.54
C VAL A 472 50.41 24.52 -0.22
N PRO A 473 51.03 25.72 -0.18
CA PRO A 473 52.31 25.97 -0.83
C PRO A 473 53.41 25.05 -0.31
N TYR A 474 54.26 24.57 -1.21
CA TYR A 474 55.40 23.67 -0.92
C TYR A 474 55.01 22.32 -0.29
N CYS A 475 53.74 21.95 -0.40
CA CYS A 475 53.24 20.63 -0.03
C CYS A 475 53.37 19.64 -1.20
N ASP A 476 53.82 18.43 -0.91
CA ASP A 476 53.81 17.31 -1.85
C ASP A 476 52.56 16.44 -1.69
N GLN A 477 52.02 16.35 -0.47
CA GLN A 477 50.81 15.57 -0.21
C GLN A 477 49.95 16.22 0.86
N CYS A 478 48.71 16.61 0.52
CA CYS A 478 47.72 17.09 1.48
C CYS A 478 47.07 15.94 2.27
N VAL A 479 46.46 16.28 3.41
CA VAL A 479 45.67 15.36 4.23
C VAL A 479 44.42 14.93 3.45
N SER A 480 44.11 13.63 3.45
CA SER A 480 42.93 13.11 2.73
C SER A 480 41.65 13.82 3.18
N GLY A 481 40.87 14.30 2.21
CA GLY A 481 39.64 15.06 2.45
C GLY A 481 39.84 16.52 2.89
N ASN A 482 41.08 17.01 3.00
CA ASN A 482 41.38 18.39 3.39
C ASN A 482 42.54 18.99 2.55
N GLY A 483 42.17 19.78 1.53
CA GLY A 483 43.12 20.44 0.62
C GLY A 483 43.92 21.59 1.24
N ASP A 484 43.55 22.06 2.44
CA ASP A 484 44.16 23.20 3.13
C ASP A 484 45.21 22.79 4.17
N SER A 485 45.46 21.48 4.33
CA SER A 485 46.43 20.96 5.29
C SER A 485 47.37 19.96 4.65
N CYS A 486 48.66 20.16 4.86
CA CYS A 486 49.72 19.31 4.34
C CYS A 486 50.02 18.14 5.28
N SER A 487 50.24 16.96 4.70
CA SER A 487 50.75 15.77 5.39
C SER A 487 52.25 15.53 5.10
N VAL A 488 52.72 15.92 3.92
CA VAL A 488 54.12 15.75 3.48
C VAL A 488 54.59 17.01 2.75
N CYS A 489 55.62 17.66 3.28
CA CYS A 489 56.26 18.82 2.66
C CYS A 489 57.32 18.42 1.65
N ARG A 490 57.55 19.28 0.65
CA ARG A 490 58.68 19.15 -0.28
C ARG A 490 60.01 19.24 0.43
N ASP A 491 61.04 18.62 -0.15
CA ASP A 491 62.41 18.70 0.33
C ASP A 491 62.85 20.16 0.56
N GLY A 492 63.41 20.45 1.74
CA GLY A 492 63.81 21.80 2.17
C GLY A 492 62.78 22.53 3.04
N TYR A 493 61.61 21.93 3.30
CA TYR A 493 60.56 22.47 4.16
C TYR A 493 60.19 21.48 5.27
N ASN A 494 59.81 21.99 6.45
CA ASN A 494 59.31 21.21 7.58
C ASN A 494 57.81 21.43 7.78
N LEU A 495 57.11 20.37 8.19
CA LEU A 495 55.69 20.42 8.51
C LEU A 495 55.44 21.07 9.87
N SER A 496 54.63 22.12 9.90
CA SER A 496 54.19 22.79 11.12
C SER A 496 52.72 23.19 11.02
N GLY A 497 51.86 22.60 11.84
CA GLY A 497 50.44 22.96 11.92
C GLY A 497 49.64 22.77 10.62
N GLY A 498 50.02 21.82 9.76
CA GLY A 498 49.40 21.62 8.45
C GLY A 498 49.97 22.49 7.33
N GLN A 499 51.03 23.26 7.59
CA GLN A 499 51.73 24.06 6.57
C GLN A 499 53.20 23.68 6.44
N CYS A 500 53.79 23.98 5.28
CA CYS A 500 55.20 23.73 4.99
C CYS A 500 56.01 25.01 5.13
N ILE A 501 56.90 25.05 6.12
CA ILE A 501 57.76 26.19 6.42
C ILE A 501 59.21 25.89 6.03
N ALA A 502 59.91 26.86 5.45
CA ALA A 502 61.27 26.68 4.98
C ALA A 502 62.24 26.37 6.13
N ASN A 503 63.19 25.47 5.90
CA ASN A 503 64.20 25.09 6.88
C ASN A 503 65.22 26.23 7.09
N THR A 504 64.93 27.14 8.02
CA THR A 504 65.86 28.20 8.43
C THR A 504 66.87 27.69 9.45
N ASN A 505 67.87 26.94 8.98
CA ASN A 505 69.12 26.79 9.72
C ASN A 505 70.11 27.89 9.27
N ALA A 506 69.93 29.09 9.84
CA ALA A 506 71.00 30.09 9.94
C ALA A 506 71.24 30.37 11.43
N ALA A 507 72.49 30.28 11.83
CA ALA A 507 72.96 30.23 13.21
C ALA A 507 72.77 31.53 14.01
N ALA A 508 72.70 31.33 15.34
CA ALA A 508 72.99 32.24 16.45
C ALA A 508 72.05 33.44 16.74
N GLY A 509 71.54 33.46 17.98
CA GLY A 509 70.98 34.66 18.61
C GLY A 509 69.94 34.35 19.67
N ALA A 510 70.39 34.20 20.92
CA ALA A 510 69.52 34.16 22.10
C ALA A 510 68.61 35.40 22.15
N HIS A 511 67.33 35.23 22.53
CA HIS A 511 66.72 35.88 23.71
C HIS A 511 65.19 35.70 23.72
N THR A 512 64.72 35.37 24.93
CA THR A 512 63.40 35.65 25.55
C THR A 512 62.15 34.90 25.06
N ALA A 513 61.72 34.00 25.95
CA ALA A 513 60.37 33.50 26.10
C ALA A 513 59.37 34.62 26.48
N ALA A 514 58.13 34.51 26.01
CA ALA A 514 56.94 34.77 26.81
C ALA A 514 55.71 34.11 26.18
N LEU A 515 55.12 33.21 26.96
CA LEU A 515 53.87 32.49 26.71
C LEU A 515 52.65 33.40 26.92
N ALA A 516 51.62 33.10 26.14
CA ALA A 516 50.22 32.86 26.52
C ALA A 516 49.42 33.90 27.34
N ALA A 517 48.22 34.10 26.79
CA ALA A 517 47.05 34.75 27.37
C ALA A 517 46.55 34.12 28.68
N ALA A 518 46.00 34.96 29.56
CA ALA A 518 44.88 34.60 30.44
C ALA A 518 44.17 35.87 30.95
N VAL A 519 42.88 35.97 30.64
CA VAL A 519 41.94 36.99 31.12
C VAL A 519 40.94 36.31 32.06
N CYS A 520 40.82 36.85 33.28
CA CYS A 520 39.68 36.77 34.21
C CYS A 520 39.27 35.41 34.82
N ILE A 521 38.78 35.29 36.06
CA ILE A 521 38.56 36.20 37.19
C ILE A 521 38.50 35.33 38.47
N ALA A 522 38.92 35.96 39.57
CA ALA A 522 38.85 35.58 40.97
C ALA A 522 37.57 34.85 41.46
N ALA A 523 37.74 33.98 42.47
CA ALA A 523 37.22 34.21 43.82
C ALA A 523 37.61 33.06 44.77
N ALA A 524 38.43 33.37 45.79
CA ALA A 524 38.21 32.99 47.19
C ALA A 524 39.43 33.39 48.02
N VAL A 525 39.36 34.63 48.52
CA VAL A 525 40.22 35.21 49.56
C VAL A 525 40.02 34.43 50.87
N HIS A 526 41.11 34.11 51.57
CA HIS A 526 41.39 34.48 52.98
C HIS A 526 42.52 33.61 53.55
N ALA A 527 43.72 34.19 53.61
CA ALA A 527 44.62 34.08 54.77
C ALA A 527 45.65 35.23 54.70
N LEU A 528 45.36 36.27 55.50
CA LEU A 528 46.14 37.47 55.86
C LEU A 528 46.33 38.56 54.80
#